data_AF-A0A9P7BYE5-F1
#
_entry.id   AF-A0A9P7BYE5-F1
#
_cell.length_a   1.000
_cell.length_b   1.000
_cell.length_c   1.000
_cell.angle_alpha   90.00
_cell.angle_beta   90.00
_cell.angle_gamma   90.00
#
_symmetry.space_group_name_H-M   'P 1'
#
loop_
_entity.id
_entity.type
_entity.pdbx_description
1 polymer ?
#
loop_
_entity_poly.entity_id
_entity_poly.type
_entity_poly.pdbx_seq_one_letter_code
_entity_poly.pdbx_strand_id
1 'polypeptide(L)' 'MSQPGENISRRQIIEALGFDYLDYDQRRLDTQMRRLRRRVEDVSGQTLPVKTLRNSGYCFYEPAKVQA' A
#
# COMPACT_ATOMS: atom_id res chain seq x y z
N MET A 1 -7.21 8.87 6.06
CA MET A 1 -7.95 7.90 5.22
C MET A 1 -9.33 7.75 5.83
N SER A 2 -10.38 8.07 5.08
CA SER A 2 -11.73 8.26 5.64
C SER A 2 -12.55 6.96 5.80
N GLN A 3 -12.00 5.79 5.42
CA GLN A 3 -12.66 4.49 5.62
C GLN A 3 -11.63 3.38 5.95
N PRO A 4 -11.43 3.05 7.23
CA PRO A 4 -10.69 1.84 7.63
C PRO A 4 -11.39 0.59 7.08
N GLY A 5 -10.63 -0.36 6.54
CA GLY A 5 -11.20 -1.60 5.98
C GLY A 5 -11.57 -1.53 4.50
N GLU A 6 -11.52 -0.36 3.85
CA GLU A 6 -11.76 -0.26 2.41
C GLU A 6 -10.58 -0.83 1.63
N ASN A 7 -10.89 -1.74 0.71
CA ASN A 7 -9.88 -2.43 -0.08
C ASN A 7 -9.48 -1.54 -1.25
N ILE A 8 -8.20 -1.18 -1.33
CA ILE A 8 -7.65 -0.46 -2.48
C ILE A 8 -7.01 -1.47 -3.42
N SER A 9 -7.49 -1.48 -4.66
CA SER A 9 -6.99 -2.41 -5.69
C SER A 9 -5.57 -2.05 -6.13
N ARG A 10 -4.84 -3.04 -6.67
CA ARG A 10 -3.51 -2.80 -7.28
C ARG A 10 -3.59 -1.76 -8.39
N ARG A 11 -4.66 -1.81 -9.19
CA ARG A 11 -4.93 -0.84 -10.27
C ARG A 11 -4.98 0.59 -9.76
N GLN A 12 -5.82 0.86 -8.75
CA GLN A 12 -5.93 2.18 -8.16
C GLN A 12 -4.59 2.71 -7.62
N ILE A 13 -3.77 1.84 -7.00
CA ILE A 13 -2.47 2.24 -6.48
C ILE A 13 -1.49 2.56 -7.62
N ILE A 14 -1.45 1.72 -8.65
CA ILE A 14 -0.54 1.89 -9.78
C ILE A 14 -0.88 3.16 -10.55
N GLU A 15 -2.17 3.40 -10.80
CA GLU A 15 -2.66 4.62 -11.47
C GLU A 15 -2.42 5.87 -10.60
N ALA A 16 -2.60 5.79 -9.27
CA ALA A 16 -2.27 6.89 -8.35
C ALA A 16 -0.76 7.19 -8.28
N LEU A 17 0.09 6.21 -8.60
CA LEU A 17 1.54 6.40 -8.75
C LEU A 17 1.93 6.98 -10.13
N GLY A 18 0.97 7.20 -11.02
CA GLY A 18 1.18 7.75 -12.36
C GLY A 18 1.63 6.73 -13.40
N PHE A 19 1.39 5.43 -13.17
CA PHE A 19 1.73 4.37 -14.10
C PHE A 19 0.47 3.74 -14.72
N ASP A 20 0.62 3.16 -15.91
CA ASP A 20 -0.43 2.34 -16.53
C ASP A 20 -0.45 0.94 -15.90
N TYR A 21 -1.64 0.47 -15.49
CA TYR A 21 -1.79 -0.84 -14.84
C TYR A 21 -1.42 -2.05 -15.71
N LEU A 22 -1.66 -1.98 -17.01
CA LEU A 22 -1.40 -3.08 -17.95
C LEU A 22 0.09 -3.21 -18.27
N ASP A 23 0.83 -2.10 -18.26
CA ASP A 23 2.28 -2.08 -18.53
C ASP A 23 3.15 -2.21 -17.28
N TYR A 24 2.58 -1.95 -16.11
CA TYR A 24 3.33 -1.91 -14.87
C TYR A 24 3.58 -3.29 -14.27
N ASP A 25 4.85 -3.60 -13.96
CA ASP A 25 5.22 -4.82 -13.26
C ASP A 25 4.61 -4.87 -11.83
N GLN A 26 3.59 -5.68 -11.65
CA GLN A 26 2.92 -5.83 -10.36
C GLN A 26 3.85 -6.37 -9.26
N ARG A 27 4.94 -7.08 -9.57
CA ARG A 27 5.94 -7.52 -8.57
C ARG A 27 6.75 -6.34 -8.03
N ARG A 28 6.90 -5.27 -8.81
CA ARG A 28 7.48 -4.00 -8.36
C ARG A 28 6.63 -3.37 -7.27
N LEU A 29 5.30 -3.48 -7.35
CA LEU A 29 4.39 -3.00 -6.30
C LEU A 29 4.61 -3.76 -4.98
N ASP A 30 4.71 -5.10 -5.02
CA ASP A 30 4.98 -5.89 -3.81
C ASP A 30 6.35 -5.57 -3.20
N THR A 31 7.35 -5.35 -4.04
CA THR A 31 8.69 -4.95 -3.60
C THR A 31 8.67 -3.58 -2.90
N GLN A 32 7.94 -2.62 -3.46
CA GLN A 32 7.77 -1.31 -2.83
C GLN A 32 7.01 -1.41 -1.50
N MET A 33 5.93 -2.18 -1.44
CA MET A 33 5.20 -2.39 -0.19
C MET A 33 6.07 -3.06 0.90
N ARG A 34 6.90 -4.05 0.53
CA ARG A 34 7.87 -4.67 1.45
C ARG A 34 8.88 -3.65 1.98
N ARG A 35 9.43 -2.80 1.11
CA ARG A 35 10.38 -1.75 1.50
C ARG A 35 9.73 -0.71 2.39
N LEU A 36 8.49 -0.31 2.08
CA LEU A 36 7.73 0.65 2.87
C LEU A 36 7.49 0.12 4.29
N ARG A 37 7.01 -1.12 4.44
CA ARG A 37 6.81 -1.76 5.76
C ARG A 37 8.09 -1.77 6.58
N ARG A 38 9.21 -2.15 5.98
CA ARG A 38 10.52 -2.14 6.65
C ARG A 38 10.92 -0.74 7.07
N ARG A 39 10.84 0.23 6.16
CA ARG A 39 11.23 1.62 6.45
C ARG A 39 10.39 2.25 7.57
N VAL A 40 9.10 1.94 7.64
CA VAL A 40 8.24 2.41 8.75
C VAL A 40 8.71 1.78 10.05
N GLU A 41 8.91 0.46 10.09
CA GLU A 41 9.43 -0.23 11.27
C GLU A 41 10.81 0.33 11.71
N ASP A 42 11.74 0.50 10.77
CA ASP A 42 13.09 0.99 11.05
C ASP A 42 13.10 2.42 11.61
N VAL A 43 12.14 3.26 11.20
CA VAL A 43 12.09 4.70 11.56
C VAL A 43 11.22 4.96 12.80
N SER A 44 10.10 4.26 12.96
CA SER A 44 9.15 4.49 14.04
C SER A 44 9.03 3.36 15.07
N GLY A 45 9.61 2.19 14.81
CA GLY A 45 9.41 0.99 15.62
C GLY A 45 7.97 0.45 15.57
N GLN A 46 7.20 0.89 14.57
CA GLN A 46 5.80 0.47 14.39
C GLN A 46 5.64 -0.33 13.11
N THR A 47 4.82 -1.37 13.19
CA THR A 47 4.42 -2.09 12.00
C THR A 47 3.39 -1.28 11.23
N LEU A 48 3.65 -1.03 9.94
CA LEU A 48 2.69 -0.37 9.05
C LEU A 48 1.39 -1.20 8.98
N PRO A 49 0.21 -0.64 9.34
CA PRO A 49 -1.05 -1.38 9.42
C PRO A 49 -1.72 -1.60 8.06
N VAL A 50 -0.95 -2.15 7.11
CA VAL A 50 -1.38 -2.47 5.74
C VAL A 50 -1.33 -3.97 5.50
N LYS A 51 -2.50 -4.59 5.34
CA LYS A 51 -2.65 -6.01 4.95
C LYS A 51 -2.59 -6.15 3.43
N THR A 52 -1.96 -7.24 2.97
CA THR A 52 -2.01 -7.64 1.56
C THR A 52 -3.26 -8.49 1.32
N LEU A 53 -4.06 -8.11 0.33
CA LEU A 53 -5.16 -8.92 -0.20
C LEU A 53 -4.63 -9.63 -1.44
N ARG A 54 -4.37 -10.94 -1.34
CA ARG A 54 -3.78 -11.72 -2.44
C ARG A 54 -4.57 -11.50 -3.72
N ASN A 55 -3.86 -11.13 -4.79
CA ASN A 55 -4.40 -10.86 -6.13
C ASN A 55 -5.41 -9.70 -6.24
N SER A 56 -5.69 -8.96 -5.16
CA SER A 56 -6.66 -7.85 -5.16
C SER A 56 -5.98 -6.51 -4.93
N GLY A 57 -5.14 -6.39 -3.89
CA GLY A 57 -4.56 -5.12 -3.50
C GLY A 57 -4.16 -5.06 -2.04
N TYR A 58 -4.45 -3.95 -1.39
CA TYR A 58 -4.06 -3.70 0.00
C TYR A 58 -5.18 -3.00 0.77
N CYS A 59 -5.17 -3.19 2.08
CA CYS A 59 -6.15 -2.59 2.97
C CYS A 59 -5.45 -2.05 4.22
N PHE A 60 -5.77 -0.81 4.59
CA PHE A 60 -5.45 -0.27 5.90
C PHE A 60 -6.47 -0.80 6.90
N TYR A 61 -6.02 -1.61 7.84
CA TYR A 61 -6.90 -2.22 8.85
C TYR A 61 -6.98 -1.40 10.15
N GLU A 62 -6.22 -0.32 10.24
CA GLU A 62 -6.29 0.68 11.31
C GLU A 62 -6.44 2.09 10.73
N PRO A 63 -7.02 3.04 11.49
CA PRO A 63 -7.09 4.43 11.08
C PRO A 63 -5.70 5.03 10.82
N ALA A 64 -5.53 5.70 9.69
CA ALA A 64 -4.30 6.40 9.34
C ALA A 64 -4.58 7.82 8.86
N LYS A 65 -3.72 8.78 9.24
CA LYS A 65 -3.73 10.15 8.76
C LYS A 65 -2.42 10.42 8.01
N VAL A 66 -2.54 11.01 6.82
CA VAL A 66 -1.39 11.56 6.10
C VAL A 66 -1.24 12.99 6.56
N GLN A 67 -0.08 13.33 7.13
CA GLN A 67 0.33 14.71 7.35
C GLN A 67 1.24 15.10 6.19
N ALA A 68 0.83 16.15 5.47
CA ALA A 68 1.61 16.76 4.40
C ALA A 68 2.56 17.82 4.97
#